data_AF-V5I6D6-F1
#
_entry.id   AF-V5I6D6-F1
#
_cell.length_a   1.000
_cell.length_b   1.000
_cell.length_c   1.000
_cell.angle_alpha   90.00
_cell.angle_beta   90.00
_cell.angle_gamma   90.00
#
_symmetry.space_group_name_H-M   'P 1'
#
loop_
_entity.id
_entity.type
_entity.pdbx_description
1 polymer ?
#
loop_
_entity_poly.entity_id
_entity_poly.type
_entity_poly.pdbx_seq_one_letter_code
_entity_poly.pdbx_strand_id
1 'polypeptide(L)'
;SSNMHYNNTQLTKPQEIMNAFADFFAKSYLPSSNFNVNDIVTNNSAVLNINSFSETGVRRALMQIKPKLTTGPDNIPAFLLRDCAYVLARPLSVFINICLKTAKIP
;
A
#
# COMPACT_ATOMS: atom_id res chain seq x y z
N SER A 1 21.66 0.81 -25.77
CA SER A 1 22.49 0.55 -24.58
C SER A 1 21.88 1.22 -23.38
N SER A 2 21.77 0.53 -22.26
CA SER A 2 21.26 1.11 -21.01
C SER A 2 22.34 1.99 -20.40
N ASN A 3 22.01 3.25 -20.12
CA ASN A 3 22.91 4.21 -19.45
C ASN A 3 22.22 4.70 -18.18
N MET A 4 22.93 4.78 -17.06
CA MET A 4 22.44 5.27 -15.77
C MET A 4 23.36 6.36 -15.24
N HIS A 5 22.80 7.39 -14.60
CA HIS A 5 23.59 8.37 -13.86
C HIS A 5 23.38 8.13 -12.36
N TYR A 6 24.47 7.88 -11.63
CA TYR A 6 24.47 7.66 -10.18
C TYR A 6 25.71 8.30 -9.54
N ASN A 7 25.56 9.05 -8.45
CA ASN A 7 26.65 9.79 -7.78
C ASN A 7 27.52 10.60 -8.77
N ASN A 8 26.92 11.38 -9.66
CA ASN A 8 27.60 12.19 -10.66
C ASN A 8 28.46 11.39 -11.69
N THR A 9 28.29 10.06 -11.76
CA THR A 9 29.00 9.17 -12.68
C THR A 9 28.02 8.55 -13.66
N GLN A 10 28.41 8.45 -14.93
CA GLN A 10 27.65 7.73 -15.95
C GLN A 10 28.09 6.27 -16.01
N LEU A 11 27.14 5.35 -15.81
CA LEU A 11 27.33 3.91 -15.83
C LEU A 11 26.73 3.34 -17.11
N THR A 12 27.49 2.49 -17.81
CA THR A 12 27.11 1.89 -19.09
C THR A 12 27.18 0.37 -19.09
N LYS A 13 27.88 -0.23 -18.11
CA LYS A 13 27.96 -1.69 -17.97
C LYS A 13 26.73 -2.21 -17.21
N PRO A 14 26.02 -3.24 -17.72
CA PRO A 14 24.81 -3.75 -17.08
C PRO A 14 24.98 -4.13 -15.61
N GLN A 15 26.10 -4.75 -15.24
CA GLN A 15 26.38 -5.14 -13.85
C GLN A 15 26.56 -3.91 -12.93
N GLU A 16 27.26 -2.87 -13.40
CA GLU A 16 27.44 -1.63 -12.63
C GLU A 16 26.11 -0.90 -12.43
N ILE A 17 25.25 -0.91 -13.47
CA ILE A 17 23.89 -0.35 -13.40
C ILE A 17 23.03 -1.11 -12.39
N MET A 18 23.09 -2.45 -12.39
CA MET A 18 22.33 -3.27 -11.43
C MET A 18 22.81 -3.07 -10.00
N ASN A 19 24.12 -2.99 -9.77
CA ASN A 19 24.68 -2.72 -8.45
C ASN A 19 24.28 -1.32 -7.95
N ALA A 20 24.39 -0.29 -8.79
CA ALA A 20 24.00 1.07 -8.43
C ALA A 20 22.50 1.18 -8.14
N PHE A 21 21.66 0.47 -8.89
CA PHE A 21 20.22 0.35 -8.61
C PHE A 21 19.97 -0.30 -7.25
N ALA A 22 20.62 -1.43 -6.97
CA ALA A 22 20.46 -2.15 -5.71
C ALA A 22 20.91 -1.30 -4.52
N ASP A 23 22.05 -0.61 -4.62
CA ASP A 23 22.57 0.28 -3.57
C ASP A 23 21.65 1.49 -3.32
N PHE A 24 21.13 2.11 -4.39
CA PHE A 24 20.18 3.21 -4.25
C PHE A 24 18.89 2.75 -3.56
N PHE A 25 18.36 1.60 -3.98
CA PHE A 25 17.13 1.06 -3.44
C PHE A 25 17.30 0.64 -1.98
N ALA A 26 18.39 -0.07 -1.65
CA ALA A 26 18.70 -0.49 -0.28
C ALA A 26 18.75 0.69 0.70
N LYS A 27 19.29 1.84 0.29
CA LYS A 27 19.31 3.07 1.09
C LYS A 27 17.93 3.60 1.49
N SER A 28 16.88 3.29 0.71
CA SER A 28 15.50 3.64 1.07
C SER A 28 14.94 2.79 2.22
N TYR A 29 15.58 1.67 2.53
CA TYR A 29 15.20 0.74 3.60
C TYR A 29 16.21 0.72 4.75
N LEU A 30 17.32 1.45 4.65
CA LEU A 30 18.22 1.62 5.78
C LEU A 30 17.47 2.45 6.83
N PRO A 31 17.38 1.98 8.08
CA PRO A 31 16.75 2.73 9.15
C PRO A 31 17.59 3.99 9.40
N SER A 32 17.14 5.12 8.86
CA SER A 32 17.69 6.41 9.27
C SER A 32 17.29 6.64 10.72
N SER A 33 18.30 6.90 11.56
CA SER A 33 18.22 7.35 12.96
C SER A 33 17.62 6.36 13.97
N ASN A 34 18.24 6.34 15.16
CA ASN A 34 17.70 5.75 16.38
C ASN A 34 16.34 6.41 16.68
N PHE A 35 15.26 5.88 16.09
CA PHE A 35 13.92 6.27 16.45
C PHE A 35 13.66 5.75 17.86
N ASN A 36 13.80 6.64 18.84
CA ASN A 36 13.28 6.38 20.17
C ASN A 36 11.75 6.41 20.06
N VAL A 37 11.14 5.23 20.14
CA VAL A 37 9.68 5.06 20.08
C VAL A 37 8.97 5.95 21.11
N ASN A 38 9.66 6.30 22.21
CA ASN A 38 9.13 7.19 23.24
C ASN A 38 8.98 8.64 22.79
N ASP A 39 9.74 9.12 21.80
CA ASP A 39 9.63 10.49 21.28
C ASP A 39 8.41 10.69 20.35
N ILE A 40 7.79 9.59 19.90
CA ILE A 40 6.58 9.58 19.08
C ILE A 40 5.31 9.61 19.95
N VAL A 41 5.42 9.32 21.26
CA VAL A 41 4.31 9.44 22.22
C VAL A 41 4.10 10.91 22.61
N THR A 42 3.98 11.78 21.61
CA THR A 42 3.32 13.06 21.81
C THR A 42 1.82 12.81 21.81
N ASN A 43 1.13 13.35 22.81
CA ASN A 43 -0.30 13.23 23.12
C ASN A 43 -1.25 13.79 22.02
N ASN A 44 -0.96 13.57 20.74
CA ASN A 44 -1.85 13.82 19.61
C ASN A 44 -2.45 12.50 19.14
N SER A 45 -2.95 11.69 20.07
CA SER A 45 -3.89 10.63 19.76
C SER A 45 -5.19 11.27 19.28
N ALA A 46 -5.22 11.71 18.02
CA ALA A 46 -6.46 11.78 17.28
C ALA A 46 -6.98 10.34 17.28
N VAL A 47 -7.78 10.01 18.30
CA VAL A 47 -8.44 8.71 18.41
C VAL A 47 -9.30 8.61 17.16
N LEU A 48 -8.81 7.85 16.19
CA LEU A 48 -9.48 7.65 14.92
C LEU A 48 -10.72 6.80 15.21
N ASN A 49 -11.82 7.46 15.57
CA ASN A 49 -13.05 6.80 15.94
C ASN A 49 -13.84 6.42 14.68
N ILE A 50 -13.45 5.30 14.06
CA ILE A 50 -14.22 4.70 12.98
C ILE A 50 -15.24 3.76 13.61
N ASN A 51 -16.51 4.11 13.54
CA ASN A 51 -17.59 3.27 14.07
C ASN A 51 -17.94 2.10 13.14
N SER A 52 -18.08 2.38 11.84
CA SER A 52 -18.39 1.39 10.81
C SER A 52 -18.26 1.97 9.39
N PHE A 53 -18.20 1.08 8.40
CA PHE A 53 -18.30 1.40 6.98
C PHE A 53 -19.69 1.00 6.46
N SER A 54 -20.39 1.93 5.81
CA SER A 54 -21.65 1.64 5.13
C SER A 54 -21.42 0.91 3.81
N GLU A 55 -22.39 0.10 3.40
CA GLU A 55 -22.38 -0.56 2.09
C GLU A 55 -22.22 0.46 0.95
N THR A 56 -22.90 1.60 1.03
CA THR A 56 -22.81 2.68 0.03
C THR A 56 -21.41 3.29 -0.04
N GLY A 57 -20.76 3.46 1.11
CA GLY A 57 -19.39 3.95 1.21
C GLY A 57 -18.39 2.97 0.61
N VAL A 58 -18.53 1.69 0.94
CA VAL A 58 -17.71 0.61 0.36
C VAL A 58 -17.91 0.53 -1.16
N ARG A 59 -19.15 0.56 -1.64
CA ARG A 59 -19.46 0.56 -3.08
C ARG A 59 -18.79 1.74 -3.80
N ARG A 60 -18.87 2.95 -3.22
CA ARG A 60 -18.22 4.13 -3.78
C ARG A 60 -16.70 3.98 -3.85
N ALA A 61 -16.09 3.39 -2.82
CA ALA A 61 -14.66 3.11 -2.81
C ALA A 61 -14.28 2.09 -3.90
N LEU A 62 -15.05 1.02 -4.06
CA LEU A 62 -14.83 0.01 -5.11
C LEU A 62 -14.91 0.62 -6.52
N MET A 63 -15.88 1.50 -6.76
CA MET A 63 -16.02 2.18 -8.06
C MET A 63 -14.86 3.14 -8.39
N GLN A 64 -14.13 3.62 -7.38
CA GLN A 64 -12.97 4.51 -7.57
C GLN A 64 -11.66 3.75 -7.81
N ILE A 65 -11.67 2.42 -7.73
CA ILE A 65 -10.49 1.59 -8.01
C ILE A 65 -10.11 1.78 -9.49
N LYS A 66 -8.86 2.20 -9.73
CA LYS A 66 -8.32 2.29 -11.08
C LYS A 66 -8.20 0.89 -11.66
N PRO A 67 -8.78 0.61 -12.85
CA PRO A 67 -8.57 -0.67 -13.51
C PRO A 67 -7.08 -0.80 -13.83
N LYS A 68 -6.44 -1.79 -13.23
CA LYS A 68 -5.07 -2.19 -13.56
C LYS A 68 -5.10 -3.66 -13.98
N LEU A 69 -4.31 -4.00 -14.98
CA LEU A 69 -4.13 -5.38 -15.42
C LEU A 69 -3.29 -6.20 -14.43
N THR A 70 -2.51 -5.52 -13.60
CA THR A 70 -1.66 -6.16 -12.58
C THR A 70 -2.48 -6.47 -11.33
N THR A 71 -2.40 -7.71 -10.86
CA THR A 71 -2.97 -8.14 -9.59
C THR A 71 -2.05 -7.79 -8.42
N GLY A 72 -2.62 -7.66 -7.23
CA GLY A 72 -1.83 -7.63 -6.00
C GLY A 72 -1.27 -9.02 -5.66
N PRO A 73 -0.65 -9.18 -4.48
CA PRO A 73 -0.22 -10.48 -3.96
C PRO A 73 -1.36 -11.50 -3.80
N ASP A 74 -2.60 -11.02 -3.78
CA ASP A 74 -3.83 -11.81 -3.72
C ASP A 74 -4.24 -12.44 -5.06
N ASN A 75 -3.56 -12.09 -6.16
CA ASN A 75 -3.89 -12.50 -7.51
C ASN A 75 -5.32 -12.11 -7.95
N ILE A 76 -5.94 -11.10 -7.32
CA ILE A 76 -7.27 -10.60 -7.69
C ILE A 76 -7.12 -9.36 -8.59
N PRO A 77 -7.63 -9.40 -9.83
CA PRO A 77 -7.61 -8.22 -10.68
C PRO A 77 -8.48 -7.08 -10.16
N ALA A 78 -7.93 -5.86 -10.20
CA ALA A 78 -8.60 -4.65 -9.73
C ALA A 78 -9.94 -4.37 -10.44
N PHE A 79 -10.07 -4.78 -11.71
CA PHE A 79 -11.33 -4.60 -12.45
C PHE A 79 -12.47 -5.46 -11.88
N LEU A 80 -12.20 -6.65 -11.32
CA LEU A 80 -13.25 -7.47 -10.71
C LEU A 80 -13.88 -6.78 -9.50
N LEU A 81 -13.05 -6.14 -8.65
CA LEU A 81 -13.53 -5.40 -7.49
C LEU A 81 -14.44 -4.23 -7.89
N ARG A 82 -14.06 -3.53 -8.97
CA ARG A 82 -14.81 -2.40 -9.50
C ARG A 82 -16.10 -2.83 -10.21
N ASP A 83 -16.01 -3.80 -11.10
CA ASP A 83 -17.11 -4.23 -11.95
C ASP A 83 -18.16 -5.03 -11.14
N CYS A 84 -17.72 -5.76 -10.10
CA CYS A 84 -18.60 -6.43 -9.15
C CYS A 84 -18.96 -5.57 -7.93
N ALA A 85 -18.74 -4.25 -7.95
CA ALA A 85 -18.92 -3.38 -6.79
C ALA A 85 -20.32 -3.47 -6.15
N TYR A 86 -21.37 -3.64 -6.95
CA TYR A 86 -22.74 -3.79 -6.44
C TYR A 86 -22.95 -5.09 -5.65
N VAL A 87 -22.32 -6.19 -6.08
CA VAL A 87 -22.44 -7.50 -5.44
C VAL A 87 -21.50 -7.58 -4.23
N LEU A 88 -20.29 -7.03 -4.35
CA LEU A 88 -19.25 -7.11 -3.33
C LEU A 88 -19.42 -6.09 -2.19
N ALA A 89 -20.15 -5.00 -2.39
CA ALA A 89 -20.28 -3.95 -1.38
C ALA A 89 -20.82 -4.46 -0.04
N ARG A 90 -21.88 -5.28 -0.08
CA ARG A 90 -22.49 -5.82 1.13
C ARG A 90 -21.54 -6.78 1.87
N PRO A 91 -21.04 -7.87 1.28
CA PRO A 91 -20.15 -8.79 1.98
C PRO A 91 -18.86 -8.11 2.47
N LEU A 92 -18.26 -7.21 1.67
CA LEU A 92 -17.08 -6.47 2.10
C LEU A 92 -17.36 -5.51 3.25
N SER A 93 -18.51 -4.84 3.27
CA SER A 93 -18.88 -3.98 4.40
C SER A 93 -19.02 -4.78 5.70
N VAL A 94 -19.62 -5.97 5.66
CA VAL A 94 -19.74 -6.86 6.82
C VAL A 94 -18.36 -7.33 7.27
N PHE A 95 -17.54 -7.80 6.34
CA PHE A 95 -16.18 -8.26 6.61
C PHE A 95 -15.31 -7.18 7.26
N ILE A 96 -15.23 -5.98 6.65
CA ILE A 96 -14.42 -4.88 7.19
C ILE A 96 -14.91 -4.46 8.57
N ASN A 97 -16.23 -4.43 8.80
CA ASN A 97 -16.78 -4.08 10.10
C ASN A 97 -16.51 -5.15 11.17
N ILE A 98 -16.41 -6.44 10.80
CA ILE A 98 -15.96 -7.51 11.71
C ILE A 98 -14.49 -7.31 12.05
N CYS A 99 -13.63 -7.05 11.06
CA CYS A 99 -12.21 -6.78 11.28
C CYS A 99 -12.00 -5.58 12.21
N LEU A 100 -12.77 -4.50 11.99
CA LEU A 100 -12.71 -3.29 12.80
C LEU A 100 -13.10 -3.54 14.27
N LYS A 101 -14.15 -4.35 14.50
CA LYS A 101 -14.63 -4.66 15.86
C LYS A 101 -13.74 -5.65 16.61
N THR A 102 -13.12 -6.58 15.89
CA THR A 102 -12.40 -7.72 16.50
C THR A 102 -10.89 -7.57 16.46
N ALA A 103 -10.36 -6.63 15.68
CA ALA A 103 -8.95 -6.51 15.33
C ALA A 103 -8.36 -7.81 14.77
N LYS A 104 -9.18 -8.63 14.11
CA LYS A 104 -8.80 -9.95 13.55
C LYS A 104 -9.38 -10.11 12.15
N ILE A 105 -8.70 -10.92 11.34
CA ILE A 105 -9.24 -11.40 10.06
C ILE A 105 -10.07 -12.66 10.37
N PRO A 106 -11.38 -12.66 10.09
CA PRO A 106 -12.25 -13.83 10.30
C PRO A 106 -11.98 -14.97 9.31
#